data_AF-A0A2N4YH23-F1
#
_entry.id   AF-A0A2N4YH23-F1
#
_cell.length_a   1.000
_cell.length_b   1.000
_cell.length_c   1.000
_cell.angle_alpha   90.00
_cell.angle_beta   90.00
_cell.angle_gamma   90.00
#
_symmetry.space_group_name_H-M   'P 1'
#
loop_
_entity.id
_entity.type
_entity.pdbx_description
1 polymer ?
#
loop_
_entity_poly.entity_id
_entity_poly.type
_entity_poly.pdbx_seq_one_letter_code
_entity_poly.pdbx_strand_id
1 'polypeptide(L)'
;MSAATLSPALTGTAERTTAARGAPQPQTCAVRLIDRRTGQTHRVNGSPLLIFTKSPGEAAEDLLAGRDRALWEARIEPIGGAS
;
A
#
# COMPACT_ATOMS: atom_id res chain seq x y z
N MET A 1 42.17 -46.42 -26.35
CA MET A 1 43.04 -45.23 -26.25
C MET A 1 42.13 -44.00 -26.17
N SER A 2 42.36 -43.17 -25.15
CA SER A 2 42.06 -41.72 -25.07
C SER A 2 40.60 -41.24 -25.13
N ALA A 3 40.15 -40.22 -24.40
CA ALA A 3 40.66 -39.48 -23.24
C ALA A 3 39.47 -38.65 -22.69
N ALA A 4 39.46 -38.40 -21.38
CA ALA A 4 38.52 -37.53 -20.69
C ALA A 4 38.71 -36.05 -21.09
N THR A 5 37.66 -35.24 -21.00
CA THR A 5 37.76 -33.82 -20.60
C THR A 5 36.48 -33.37 -19.92
N LEU A 6 36.67 -32.69 -18.78
CA LEU A 6 35.72 -32.28 -17.77
C LEU A 6 34.84 -31.08 -18.16
N SER A 7 33.63 -31.09 -17.58
CA SER A 7 32.67 -30.04 -17.18
C SER A 7 32.74 -28.62 -17.76
N PRO A 8 31.56 -27.96 -17.82
CA PRO A 8 31.46 -26.76 -16.99
C PRO A 8 30.14 -26.59 -16.21
N ALA A 9 30.34 -25.92 -15.07
CA ALA A 9 29.44 -24.95 -14.42
C ALA A 9 28.10 -25.45 -13.84
N LEU A 10 28.17 -25.79 -12.54
CA LEU A 10 27.11 -25.52 -11.57
C LEU A 10 26.76 -24.03 -11.61
N THR A 11 25.73 -23.66 -12.39
CA THR A 11 25.09 -22.35 -12.24
C THR A 11 24.03 -22.52 -11.19
N GLY A 12 24.29 -21.92 -10.03
CA GLY A 12 23.41 -21.97 -8.87
C GLY A 12 21.98 -21.63 -9.27
N THR A 13 21.08 -22.58 -9.00
CA THR A 13 19.67 -22.28 -8.84
C THR A 13 19.58 -21.29 -7.68
N ALA A 14 19.48 -20.00 -8.00
CA ALA A 14 18.99 -19.01 -7.08
C ALA A 14 17.56 -19.42 -6.75
N GLU A 15 17.42 -20.21 -5.69
CA GLU A 15 16.19 -20.41 -4.96
C GLU A 15 15.76 -19.03 -4.50
N ARG A 16 15.01 -18.33 -5.35
CA ARG A 16 14.08 -17.32 -4.87
C ARG A 16 13.04 -18.12 -4.11
N THR A 17 13.37 -18.38 -2.84
CA THR A 17 12.41 -18.59 -1.76
C THR A 17 11.53 -17.36 -1.80
N THR A 18 10.55 -17.42 -2.68
CA THR A 18 9.43 -16.51 -2.68
C THR A 18 8.72 -16.93 -1.41
N ALA A 19 9.08 -16.27 -0.30
CA ALA A 19 8.34 -16.38 0.94
C ALA A 19 6.89 -16.33 0.51
N ALA A 20 6.15 -17.40 0.76
CA ALA A 20 4.71 -17.41 0.65
C ALA A 20 4.28 -16.29 1.58
N ARG A 21 4.15 -15.09 1.01
CA ARG A 21 3.68 -13.89 1.69
C ARG A 21 2.23 -14.25 1.94
N GLY A 22 1.97 -14.85 3.11
CA GLY A 22 0.63 -15.08 3.60
C GLY A 22 -0.13 -13.81 3.29
N ALA A 23 -1.25 -13.95 2.56
CA ALA A 23 -1.98 -12.80 2.04
C ALA A 23 -2.07 -11.76 3.16
N PRO A 24 -1.63 -10.50 2.92
CA PRO A 24 -1.60 -9.51 3.97
C PRO A 24 -2.99 -9.49 4.59
N GLN A 25 -3.08 -9.84 5.88
CA GLN A 25 -4.33 -9.78 6.59
C GLN A 25 -4.87 -8.36 6.42
N PRO A 26 -6.18 -8.19 6.17
CA PRO A 26 -6.73 -6.88 5.91
C PRO A 26 -6.46 -5.97 7.11
N GLN A 27 -5.45 -5.12 6.95
CA GLN A 27 -4.99 -4.18 7.96
C GLN A 27 -5.98 -3.03 8.03
N THR A 28 -6.40 -2.67 9.24
CA THR A 28 -7.21 -1.48 9.43
C THR A 28 -6.38 -0.28 9.02
N CYS A 29 -6.95 0.56 8.15
CA CYS A 29 -6.33 1.78 7.66
C CYS A 29 -7.15 2.99 8.10
N ALA A 30 -6.45 4.07 8.39
CA ALA A 30 -6.97 5.41 8.55
C ALA A 30 -7.04 6.09 7.18
N VAL A 31 -8.22 6.59 6.80
CA VAL A 31 -8.43 7.35 5.57
C VAL A 31 -8.86 8.77 5.92
N ARG A 32 -8.14 9.76 5.41
CA ARG A 32 -8.36 11.19 5.71
C ARG A 32 -8.54 11.97 4.43
N LEU A 33 -9.43 12.94 4.45
CA LEU A 33 -9.57 13.91 3.35
C LEU A 33 -8.65 15.11 3.62
N ILE A 34 -7.77 15.43 2.68
CA ILE A 34 -6.80 16.51 2.75
C ILE A 34 -7.13 17.56 1.68
N ASP A 35 -7.16 18.84 2.07
CA ASP A 35 -7.22 19.95 1.13
C ASP A 35 -5.81 20.20 0.57
N ARG A 36 -5.62 19.96 -0.72
CA ARG A 36 -4.32 20.12 -1.41
C ARG A 36 -3.82 21.56 -1.39
N ARG A 37 -4.71 22.56 -1.31
CA ARG A 37 -4.32 23.98 -1.31
C ARG A 37 -3.68 24.40 0.01
N THR A 38 -4.10 23.79 1.12
CA THR A 38 -3.67 24.15 2.47
C THR A 38 -2.81 23.08 3.14
N GLY A 39 -2.80 21.85 2.60
CA GLY A 39 -2.18 20.68 3.20
C GLY A 39 -2.90 20.16 4.46
N GLN A 40 -4.01 20.78 4.84
CA GLN A 40 -4.72 20.47 6.08
C GLN A 40 -5.76 19.38 5.88
N THR A 41 -6.03 18.62 6.94
CA THR A 41 -7.16 17.69 6.95
C THR A 41 -8.47 18.44 6.98
N HIS A 42 -9.38 18.04 6.12
CA HIS A 42 -10.73 18.52 6.11
C HIS A 42 -11.39 18.27 7.48
N ARG A 43 -12.02 19.30 8.03
CA ARG A 43 -12.78 19.21 9.27
C ARG A 43 -14.25 19.51 8.99
N VAL A 44 -15.14 18.69 9.54
CA VAL A 44 -16.58 18.90 9.51
C VAL A 44 -17.00 19.31 10.91
N ASN A 45 -17.62 20.49 11.06
CA ASN A 45 -18.00 21.06 12.36
C ASN A 45 -16.85 21.08 13.39
N GLY A 46 -15.62 21.37 12.93
CA GLY A 46 -14.42 21.42 13.78
C GLY A 46 -13.73 20.07 14.03
N SER A 47 -14.36 18.95 13.69
CA SER A 47 -13.78 17.60 13.85
C SER A 47 -13.11 17.11 12.57
N PRO A 48 -11.90 16.54 12.61
CA PRO A 48 -11.24 16.00 11.42
C PRO A 48 -12.03 14.84 10.83
N LEU A 49 -12.24 14.86 9.51
CA LEU A 49 -12.89 13.78 8.79
C LEU A 49 -11.91 12.61 8.61
N LEU A 50 -12.14 11.55 9.38
CA LEU A 50 -11.29 10.36 9.47
C LEU A 50 -12.17 9.11 9.44
N ILE A 51 -11.85 8.16 8.56
CA ILE A 51 -12.53 6.86 8.45
C ILE A 51 -11.53 5.75 8.77
N PHE A 52 -11.91 4.83 9.64
CA PHE A 52 -11.16 3.61 9.90
C PHE A 52 -11.81 2.44 9.19
N THR A 53 -11.09 1.76 8.31
CA THR A 53 -11.65 0.69 7.47
C THR A 53 -10.61 -0.36 7.09
N LYS A 54 -11.07 -1.57 6.78
CA LYS A 54 -10.27 -2.62 6.14
C LYS A 54 -10.28 -2.53 4.60
N SER A 55 -11.14 -1.67 4.05
CA SER A 55 -11.31 -1.41 2.62
C SER A 55 -10.97 0.07 2.31
N PRO A 56 -9.71 0.50 2.43
CA PRO A 56 -9.36 1.91 2.33
C PRO A 56 -9.58 2.53 0.94
N GLY A 57 -9.54 1.73 -0.13
CA GLY A 57 -9.80 2.21 -1.49
C GLY A 57 -11.23 2.65 -1.70
N GLU A 58 -12.20 1.84 -1.26
CA GLU A 58 -13.63 2.17 -1.33
C GLU A 58 -13.95 3.43 -0.52
N ALA A 59 -13.46 3.50 0.73
CA ALA A 59 -13.65 4.68 1.58
C ALA A 59 -12.99 5.95 0.99
N ALA A 60 -11.86 5.81 0.28
CA ALA A 60 -11.22 6.93 -0.40
C ALA A 60 -12.05 7.44 -1.60
N GLU A 61 -12.62 6.54 -2.40
CA GLU A 61 -13.51 6.92 -3.50
C GLU A 61 -14.77 7.60 -2.98
N ASP A 62 -15.38 7.08 -1.91
CA ASP A 62 -16.55 7.71 -1.26
C ASP A 62 -16.22 9.11 -0.72
N LEU A 63 -15.04 9.27 -0.09
CA LEU A 63 -14.57 10.58 0.38
C LEU A 63 -14.28 11.55 -0.77
N LEU A 64 -13.97 11.07 -1.97
CA LEU A 64 -13.71 11.92 -3.14
C LEU A 64 -14.93 12.08 -4.05
N ALA A 65 -15.99 11.30 -3.83
CA ALA A 65 -17.21 11.36 -4.64
C ALA A 65 -17.82 12.77 -4.61
N GLY A 66 -18.05 13.32 -5.80
CA GLY A 66 -18.57 14.68 -5.97
C GLY A 66 -17.61 15.81 -5.59
N ARG A 67 -16.32 15.51 -5.34
CA ARG A 67 -15.29 16.52 -5.02
C ARG A 67 -14.29 16.68 -6.16
N ASP A 68 -13.74 17.89 -6.29
CA ASP A 68 -12.65 18.16 -7.22
C ASP A 68 -11.35 17.53 -6.73
N ARG A 69 -10.82 16.55 -7.47
CA ARG A 69 -9.57 15.84 -7.16
C ARG A 69 -8.31 16.70 -7.31
N ALA A 70 -8.39 17.84 -7.99
CA ALA A 70 -7.32 18.83 -8.02
C ALA A 70 -7.20 19.59 -6.68
N LEU A 71 -8.30 19.68 -5.92
CA LEU A 71 -8.36 20.37 -4.63
C LEU A 71 -8.34 19.41 -3.44
N TRP A 72 -8.81 18.18 -3.63
CA TRP A 72 -8.98 17.20 -2.55
C TRP A 72 -8.18 15.93 -2.81
N GLU A 73 -7.59 15.40 -1.75
CA GLU A 73 -6.85 14.14 -1.74
C GLU A 73 -7.34 13.25 -0.60
N ALA A 74 -7.52 11.96 -0.86
CA ALA A 74 -7.71 10.96 0.18
C ALA A 74 -6.34 10.36 0.54
N ARG A 75 -5.90 10.52 1.79
CA ARG A 75 -4.65 9.94 2.30
C ARG A 75 -4.96 8.71 3.14
N ILE A 76 -4.31 7.59 2.81
CA ILE A 76 -4.49 6.29 3.46
C ILE A 76 -3.23 5.98 4.27
N GLU A 77 -3.41 5.70 5.56
CA GLU A 77 -2.34 5.33 6.48
C GLU A 77 -2.70 4.00 7.19
N PRO A 78 -1.92 2.92 7.05
CA PRO A 78 -2.13 1.70 7.82
C PRO A 78 -2.04 1.94 9.32
N ILE A 79 -2.91 1.30 10.09
CA ILE A 79 -2.88 1.36 11.56
C ILE A 79 -2.21 0.10 12.07
N GLY A 80 -1.06 0.26 12.73
CA GLY A 80 -0.35 -0.84 13.37
C GLY A 80 0.67 -1.58 12.49
N GLY A 81 0.99 -1.08 11.29
CA GLY A 81 2.10 -1.59 10.48
C GLY A 81 3.36 -0.74 10.68
N ALA A 82 4.41 -1.36 11.23
CA ALA A 82 5.73 -0.75 11.42
C ALA A 82 6.33 -0.24 10.09
N SER A 83 7.02 0.90 10.19
CA SER A 83 7.93 1.44 9.17
C SER A 83 8.98 0.44 8.70
#